data_AF-A0A349J796-F1
#
_entry.id   AF-A0A349J796-F1
#
_cell.length_a   1.000
_cell.length_b   1.000
_cell.length_c   1.000
_cell.angle_alpha   90.00
_cell.angle_beta   90.00
_cell.angle_gamma   90.00
#
_symmetry.space_group_name_H-M   'P 1'
#
loop_
_entity.id
_entity.type
_entity.pdbx_description
1 polymer ?
#
loop_
_entity_poly.entity_id
_entity_poly.type
_entity_poly.pdbx_seq_one_letter_code
_entity_poly.pdbx_strand_id
1 'polypeptide(L)'
;MLALGLLSAWGLLTALWFNSEMTLSRWMADLMRGDAEAIMGVLALLNGWLVAMALALVLGAALLTHRALDRSSGPRMVWVGIWLNGLLWLGSILLWIGLTKGWSSVSSDLEDGMAICSTIGVCWALILGLFAITEDLDITPRQAKSVLEGGRFKRLAMTLLGPGSGRGARCTLVLLAGSLLLCAPWIPDTPALVVACHGLMVLMLGDWLARHPLRRFCHGPVARRICTIAVLILLGLVPALCALFVEGSAQRVLIAISPFAGPAELVGRSHSPTDDLGGWIVLLAGALSLLLLLARARTVGQGHARVLATAEDGNPRS
;
A
#
# COMPACT_ATOMS: atom_id res chain seq x y z
N MET A 1 -21.98 2.62 7.26
CA MET A 1 -22.84 1.43 7.02
C MET A 1 -22.02 0.23 6.53
N LEU A 2 -21.31 0.31 5.39
CA LEU A 2 -20.52 -0.82 4.85
C LEU A 2 -19.11 -1.00 5.48
N ALA A 3 -18.42 0.09 5.80
CA ALA A 3 -17.22 0.09 6.66
C ALA A 3 -17.50 -0.54 8.04
N LEU A 4 -18.75 -0.45 8.48
CA LEU A 4 -19.39 -1.01 9.67
C LEU A 4 -19.89 -2.45 9.49
N GLY A 5 -19.73 -3.06 8.31
CA GLY A 5 -19.98 -4.49 8.05
C GLY A 5 -18.68 -5.27 7.82
N LEU A 6 -17.64 -4.63 7.28
CA LEU A 6 -16.32 -5.23 7.03
C LEU A 6 -15.45 -5.33 8.32
N LEU A 7 -15.70 -4.41 9.24
CA LEU A 7 -15.39 -4.50 10.66
C LEU A 7 -15.96 -5.74 11.37
N SER A 8 -17.18 -6.07 10.97
CA SER A 8 -18.00 -7.11 11.58
C SER A 8 -17.61 -8.48 11.04
N ALA A 9 -17.08 -8.55 9.81
CA ALA A 9 -16.41 -9.73 9.25
C ALA A 9 -14.98 -9.92 9.78
N TRP A 10 -14.22 -8.84 10.01
CA TRP A 10 -12.95 -8.88 10.77
C TRP A 10 -13.19 -9.49 12.16
N GLY A 11 -14.28 -9.08 12.83
CA GLY A 11 -14.78 -9.65 14.10
C GLY A 11 -15.46 -11.02 14.04
N LEU A 12 -15.59 -11.67 12.87
CA LEU A 12 -16.11 -13.04 12.72
C LEU A 12 -15.02 -14.05 12.34
N LEU A 13 -13.87 -13.60 11.81
CA LEU A 13 -12.79 -14.48 11.34
C LEU A 13 -11.63 -14.61 12.33
N THR A 14 -11.37 -13.59 13.18
CA THR A 14 -10.70 -13.83 14.47
C THR A 14 -11.52 -14.78 15.37
N ALA A 15 -12.84 -14.78 15.20
CA ALA A 15 -13.77 -15.70 15.87
C ALA A 15 -13.78 -17.13 15.29
N LEU A 16 -13.12 -17.38 14.15
CA LEU A 16 -12.76 -18.74 13.67
C LEU A 16 -11.30 -19.11 14.03
N TRP A 17 -10.41 -18.12 14.05
CA TRP A 17 -8.97 -18.27 14.32
C TRP A 17 -8.67 -18.92 15.67
N PHE A 18 -9.42 -18.55 16.69
CA PHE A 18 -9.32 -19.18 18.00
C PHE A 18 -10.16 -20.46 18.13
N ASN A 19 -11.08 -20.70 17.20
CA ASN A 19 -12.14 -21.70 17.29
C ASN A 19 -11.69 -23.13 16.93
N SER A 20 -10.40 -23.39 17.06
CA SER A 20 -9.88 -24.74 17.22
C SER A 20 -9.96 -25.12 18.70
N GLU A 21 -10.45 -26.33 18.98
CA GLU A 21 -10.90 -26.80 20.31
C GLU A 21 -9.86 -26.70 21.45
N MET A 22 -8.58 -26.44 21.16
CA MET A 22 -7.52 -26.30 22.18
C MET A 22 -6.84 -24.92 22.25
N THR A 23 -7.11 -24.01 21.33
CA THR A 23 -6.22 -22.84 21.13
C THR A 23 -6.75 -21.58 21.79
N LEU A 24 -8.08 -21.38 21.79
CA LEU A 24 -8.72 -20.31 22.58
C LEU A 24 -8.55 -20.54 24.09
N SER A 25 -8.78 -21.77 24.54
CA SER A 25 -8.80 -22.11 25.97
C SER A 25 -7.41 -22.00 26.58
N ARG A 26 -6.38 -22.48 25.89
CA ARG A 26 -4.97 -22.33 26.31
C ARG A 26 -4.57 -20.86 26.33
N TRP A 27 -4.83 -20.13 25.25
CA TRP A 27 -4.43 -18.73 25.19
C TRP A 27 -5.18 -17.83 26.18
N MET A 28 -6.47 -18.09 26.45
CA MET A 28 -7.19 -17.42 27.54
C MET A 28 -6.62 -17.79 28.92
N ALA A 29 -6.21 -19.05 29.11
CA ALA A 29 -5.56 -19.46 30.36
C ALA A 29 -4.21 -18.77 30.54
N ASP A 30 -3.43 -18.63 29.47
CA ASP A 30 -2.14 -17.93 29.49
C ASP A 30 -2.35 -16.42 29.73
N LEU A 31 -3.36 -15.82 29.10
CA LEU A 31 -3.75 -14.43 29.35
C LEU A 31 -4.17 -14.21 30.81
N MET A 32 -4.96 -15.12 31.39
CA MET A 32 -5.39 -15.06 32.80
C MET A 32 -4.23 -15.27 33.77
N ARG A 33 -3.20 -16.01 33.36
CA ARG A 33 -1.95 -16.19 34.13
C ARG A 33 -1.01 -14.99 34.02
N GLY A 34 -1.37 -13.98 33.23
CA GLY A 34 -0.54 -12.81 32.99
C GLY A 34 0.64 -13.09 32.07
N ASP A 35 0.53 -14.09 31.19
CA ASP A 35 1.56 -14.39 30.21
C ASP A 35 1.76 -13.20 29.27
N ALA A 36 3.01 -12.75 29.18
CA ALA A 36 3.33 -11.52 28.47
C ALA A 36 3.17 -11.65 26.95
N GLU A 37 3.33 -12.85 26.38
CA GLU A 37 3.11 -13.09 24.94
C GLU A 37 1.62 -13.04 24.60
N ALA A 38 0.78 -13.64 25.45
CA ALA A 38 -0.67 -13.57 25.30
C ALA A 38 -1.18 -12.12 25.39
N ILE A 39 -0.68 -11.34 26.36
CA ILE A 39 -1.01 -9.91 26.50
C ILE A 39 -0.58 -9.12 25.26
N MET A 40 0.64 -9.33 24.77
CA MET A 40 1.13 -8.66 23.56
C MET A 40 0.29 -9.01 22.33
N GLY A 41 -0.16 -10.26 22.20
CA GLY A 41 -1.09 -10.69 21.16
C GLY A 41 -2.43 -9.94 21.20
N VAL A 42 -3.03 -9.77 22.38
CA VAL A 42 -4.26 -8.96 22.55
C VAL A 42 -4.03 -7.52 22.10
N LEU A 43 -2.94 -6.90 22.54
CA LEU A 43 -2.66 -5.51 22.22
C LEU A 43 -2.40 -5.31 20.71
N ALA A 44 -1.74 -6.27 20.06
CA ALA A 44 -1.55 -6.26 18.62
C ALA A 44 -2.89 -6.37 17.86
N LEU A 45 -3.80 -7.24 18.29
CA LEU A 45 -5.14 -7.37 17.72
C LEU A 45 -5.97 -6.09 17.88
N LEU A 46 -5.94 -5.50 19.07
CA LEU A 46 -6.63 -4.24 19.36
C LEU A 46 -6.07 -3.09 18.51
N ASN A 47 -4.75 -3.03 18.34
CA ASN A 47 -4.11 -2.04 17.50
C ASN A 47 -4.51 -2.21 16.01
N GLY A 48 -4.53 -3.45 15.51
CA GLY A 48 -5.00 -3.76 14.16
C GLY A 48 -6.45 -3.32 13.94
N TRP A 49 -7.31 -3.51 14.94
CA TRP A 49 -8.69 -3.04 14.93
C TRP A 49 -8.77 -1.52 14.81
N LEU A 50 -8.06 -0.78 15.67
CA LEU A 50 -8.07 0.69 15.67
C LEU A 50 -7.56 1.27 14.35
N VAL A 51 -6.53 0.65 13.77
CA VAL A 51 -6.00 0.98 12.44
C VAL A 51 -7.08 0.82 11.36
N ALA A 52 -7.81 -0.29 11.36
CA ALA A 52 -8.91 -0.52 10.43
C ALA A 52 -10.03 0.52 10.61
N MET A 53 -10.26 0.99 11.84
CA MET A 53 -11.33 1.96 12.15
C MET A 53 -10.97 3.32 11.60
N ALA A 54 -9.74 3.75 11.86
CA ALA A 54 -9.22 5.00 11.34
C ALA A 54 -9.32 5.03 9.82
N LEU A 55 -8.93 3.95 9.14
CA LEU A 55 -9.01 3.85 7.69
C LEU A 55 -10.46 3.95 7.19
N ALA A 56 -11.37 3.18 7.80
CA ALA A 56 -12.78 3.14 7.45
C ALA A 56 -13.49 4.48 7.66
N LEU A 57 -13.21 5.17 8.77
CA LEU A 57 -13.76 6.47 9.09
C LEU A 57 -13.25 7.55 8.15
N VAL A 58 -11.96 7.52 7.79
CA VAL A 58 -11.37 8.52 6.91
C VAL A 58 -11.81 8.33 5.46
N LEU A 59 -11.91 7.09 5.00
CA LEU A 59 -12.50 6.79 3.69
C LEU A 59 -13.99 7.19 3.65
N GLY A 60 -14.74 6.91 4.72
CA GLY A 60 -16.14 7.36 4.86
C GLY A 60 -16.28 8.88 4.86
N ALA A 61 -15.43 9.58 5.62
CA ALA A 61 -15.41 11.04 5.70
C ALA A 61 -15.00 11.69 4.37
N ALA A 62 -14.02 11.13 3.66
CA ALA A 62 -13.59 11.60 2.34
C ALA A 62 -14.69 11.46 1.27
N LEU A 63 -15.61 10.50 1.42
CA LEU A 63 -16.78 10.34 0.55
C LEU A 63 -17.90 11.33 0.88
N LEU A 64 -18.08 11.67 2.16
CA LEU A 64 -19.18 12.53 2.63
C LEU A 64 -18.84 14.03 2.63
N THR A 65 -17.55 14.40 2.67
CA THR A 65 -17.15 15.80 2.71
C THR A 65 -17.05 16.41 1.30
N HIS A 66 -17.89 17.42 1.04
CA HIS A 66 -17.92 18.19 -0.21
C HIS A 66 -16.66 19.04 -0.46
N ARG A 67 -15.70 19.11 0.48
CA ARG A 67 -14.45 19.86 0.29
C ARG A 67 -13.49 19.06 -0.57
N ALA A 68 -13.33 19.48 -1.83
CA ALA A 68 -12.39 18.90 -2.80
C ALA A 68 -10.92 18.82 -2.32
N LEU A 69 -10.59 19.54 -1.26
CA LEU A 69 -9.27 19.60 -0.64
C LEU A 69 -8.88 18.36 0.18
N ASP A 70 -9.82 17.73 0.88
CA ASP A 70 -9.53 16.66 1.85
C ASP A 70 -9.71 15.26 1.28
N ARG A 71 -10.14 15.15 0.01
CA ARG A 71 -10.46 13.87 -0.64
C ARG A 71 -9.26 12.92 -0.78
N SER A 72 -8.04 13.45 -0.80
CA SER A 72 -6.81 12.66 -0.98
C SER A 72 -5.80 12.87 0.15
N SER A 73 -5.72 14.07 0.73
CA SER A 73 -4.74 14.41 1.77
C SER A 73 -5.04 13.77 3.12
N GLY A 74 -6.31 13.78 3.55
CA GLY A 74 -6.75 13.09 4.78
C GLY A 74 -6.48 11.59 4.72
N PRO A 75 -6.97 10.87 3.68
CA PRO A 75 -6.67 9.45 3.50
C PRO A 75 -5.18 9.13 3.49
N ARG A 76 -4.35 9.92 2.81
CA ARG A 76 -2.89 9.73 2.80
C ARG A 76 -2.24 9.93 4.15
N MET A 77 -2.64 10.95 4.89
CA MET A 77 -2.10 11.22 6.23
C MET A 77 -2.38 10.05 7.16
N VAL A 78 -3.59 9.50 7.10
CA VAL A 78 -3.97 8.30 7.87
C VAL A 78 -3.21 7.07 7.37
N TRP A 79 -3.03 6.92 6.06
CA TRP A 79 -2.24 5.84 5.46
C TRP A 79 -0.79 5.83 5.97
N VAL A 80 -0.15 6.99 6.00
CA VAL A 80 1.21 7.18 6.52
C VAL A 80 1.23 7.01 8.04
N GLY A 81 0.23 7.52 8.76
CA GLY A 81 0.12 7.35 10.20
C GLY A 81 0.01 5.89 10.62
N ILE A 82 -0.76 5.08 9.88
CA ILE A 82 -0.86 3.63 10.08
C ILE A 82 0.48 2.95 9.84
N TRP A 83 1.18 3.32 8.76
CA TRP A 83 2.51 2.77 8.47
C TRP A 83 3.52 3.11 9.57
N LEU A 84 3.56 4.36 10.04
CA LEU A 84 4.41 4.79 11.15
C LEU A 84 4.04 4.06 12.46
N ASN A 85 2.75 3.87 12.74
CA ASN A 85 2.28 3.09 13.88
C ASN A 85 2.77 1.64 13.80
N GLY A 86 2.75 1.03 12.62
CA GLY A 86 3.32 -0.30 12.38
C GLY A 86 4.82 -0.37 12.69
N LEU A 87 5.59 0.65 12.26
CA LEU A 87 7.02 0.74 12.57
C LEU A 87 7.30 0.90 14.07
N LEU A 88 6.50 1.73 14.76
CA LEU A 88 6.62 1.89 16.21
C LEU A 88 6.34 0.56 16.92
N TRP A 89 5.29 -0.14 16.51
CA TRP A 89 4.96 -1.47 17.04
C TRP A 89 6.06 -2.49 16.80
N LEU A 90 6.64 -2.52 15.60
CA LEU A 90 7.79 -3.37 15.29
C LEU A 90 8.95 -3.07 16.23
N GLY A 91 9.33 -1.80 16.38
CA GLY A 91 10.38 -1.38 17.31
C GLY A 91 10.09 -1.76 18.77
N SER A 92 8.85 -1.59 19.22
CA SER A 92 8.42 -1.98 20.57
C SER A 92 8.50 -3.49 20.81
N ILE A 93 8.09 -4.31 19.85
CA ILE A 93 8.18 -5.78 19.94
C ILE A 93 9.64 -6.22 20.00
N LEU A 94 10.51 -5.69 19.13
CA LEU A 94 11.93 -6.05 19.12
C LEU A 94 12.62 -5.67 20.43
N LEU A 95 12.34 -4.47 20.94
CA LEU A 95 12.85 -4.02 22.23
C LEU A 95 12.36 -4.92 23.37
N TRP A 96 11.07 -5.28 23.37
CA TRP A 96 10.48 -6.15 24.38
C TRP A 96 11.11 -7.55 24.37
N ILE A 97 11.27 -8.18 23.20
CA ILE A 97 11.95 -9.47 23.07
C ILE A 97 13.40 -9.36 23.52
N GLY A 98 14.11 -8.31 23.11
CA GLY A 98 15.51 -8.09 23.49
C GLY A 98 15.70 -7.94 25.00
N LEU A 99 14.76 -7.28 25.69
CA LEU A 99 14.78 -7.10 27.14
C LEU A 99 14.36 -8.35 27.93
N THR A 100 13.46 -9.18 27.39
CA THR A 100 12.90 -10.34 28.11
C THR A 100 13.61 -11.66 27.80
N LYS A 101 13.97 -11.89 26.53
CA LYS A 101 14.58 -13.14 26.03
C LYS A 101 16.03 -12.97 25.56
N GLY A 102 16.59 -11.75 25.67
CA GLY A 102 17.93 -11.42 25.22
C GLY A 102 18.05 -11.15 23.72
N TRP A 103 19.05 -10.38 23.33
CA TRP A 103 19.29 -9.97 21.93
C TRP A 103 19.66 -11.12 20.99
N SER A 104 20.19 -12.24 21.52
CA SER A 104 20.44 -13.45 20.72
C SER A 104 19.16 -14.03 20.13
N SER A 105 18.06 -13.98 20.88
CA SER A 105 16.74 -14.45 20.45
C SER A 105 16.11 -13.50 19.41
N VAL A 106 16.45 -12.21 19.47
CA VAL A 106 16.04 -11.25 18.43
C VAL A 106 16.78 -11.57 17.14
N SER A 107 18.09 -11.81 17.20
CA SER A 107 18.91 -12.00 16.01
C SER A 107 18.57 -13.25 15.18
N SER A 108 18.08 -14.33 15.80
CA SER A 108 17.75 -15.56 15.06
C SER A 108 16.55 -15.39 14.12
N ASP A 109 15.57 -14.59 14.52
CA ASP A 109 14.28 -14.48 13.81
C ASP A 109 14.10 -13.10 13.15
N LEU A 110 15.11 -12.22 13.28
CA LEU A 110 15.05 -10.84 12.81
C LEU A 110 14.88 -10.78 11.29
N GLU A 111 15.58 -11.63 10.56
CA GLU A 111 15.58 -11.63 9.09
C GLU A 111 14.19 -11.93 8.55
N ASP A 112 13.59 -13.03 8.98
CA ASP A 112 12.23 -13.43 8.57
C ASP A 112 11.19 -12.37 8.99
N GLY A 113 11.29 -11.87 10.22
CA GLY A 113 10.40 -10.80 10.71
C GLY A 113 10.51 -9.52 9.89
N MET A 114 11.72 -9.08 9.57
CA MET A 114 11.97 -7.89 8.74
C MET A 114 11.52 -8.10 7.30
N ALA A 115 11.73 -9.29 6.74
CA ALA A 115 11.25 -9.63 5.40
C ALA A 115 9.71 -9.58 5.32
N ILE A 116 9.00 -10.12 6.31
CA ILE A 116 7.54 -10.07 6.40
C ILE A 116 7.07 -8.61 6.55
N CYS A 117 7.61 -7.87 7.51
CA CYS A 117 7.23 -6.47 7.74
C CYS A 117 7.51 -5.58 6.53
N SER A 118 8.65 -5.76 5.88
CA SER A 118 9.01 -5.06 4.65
C SER A 118 8.02 -5.39 3.53
N THR A 119 7.67 -6.66 3.34
CA THR A 119 6.71 -7.09 2.31
C THR A 119 5.32 -6.49 2.54
N ILE A 120 4.83 -6.50 3.79
CA ILE A 120 3.56 -5.85 4.16
C ILE A 120 3.64 -4.34 3.89
N GLY A 121 4.74 -3.68 4.26
CA GLY A 121 4.95 -2.25 4.02
C GLY A 121 5.00 -1.90 2.53
N VAL A 122 5.63 -2.74 1.71
CA VAL A 122 5.64 -2.61 0.24
C VAL A 122 4.23 -2.73 -0.32
N CYS A 123 3.47 -3.77 0.06
CA CYS A 123 2.07 -3.91 -0.34
C CYS A 123 1.23 -2.69 0.05
N TRP A 124 1.43 -2.18 1.27
CA TRP A 124 0.75 -0.98 1.77
C TRP A 124 1.07 0.26 0.93
N ALA A 125 2.33 0.44 0.53
CA ALA A 125 2.76 1.51 -0.36
C ALA A 125 2.15 1.35 -1.78
N LEU A 126 2.14 0.15 -2.34
CA LEU A 126 1.60 -0.12 -3.67
C LEU A 126 0.09 0.15 -3.76
N ILE A 127 -0.68 -0.19 -2.72
CA ILE A 127 -2.12 0.14 -2.65
C ILE A 127 -2.31 1.67 -2.67
N LEU A 128 -1.48 2.42 -1.95
CA LEU A 128 -1.51 3.87 -2.03
C LEU A 128 -1.16 4.36 -3.45
N GLY A 129 -0.18 3.74 -4.09
CA GLY A 129 0.21 4.00 -5.48
C GLY A 129 -0.96 3.83 -6.45
N LEU A 130 -1.76 2.78 -6.26
CA LEU A 130 -2.95 2.50 -7.07
C LEU A 130 -3.96 3.64 -6.98
N PHE A 131 -4.16 4.20 -5.78
CA PHE A 131 -4.99 5.39 -5.62
C PHE A 131 -4.37 6.62 -6.26
N ALA A 132 -3.06 6.82 -6.09
CA ALA A 132 -2.34 7.96 -6.66
C ALA A 132 -2.41 8.02 -8.20
N ILE A 133 -2.26 6.90 -8.90
CA ILE A 133 -2.29 6.88 -10.39
C ILE A 133 -3.68 7.23 -10.94
N THR A 134 -4.73 7.01 -10.16
CA THR A 134 -6.12 7.33 -10.54
C THR A 134 -6.53 8.76 -10.22
N GLU A 135 -5.67 9.53 -9.55
CA GLU A 135 -5.91 10.95 -9.32
C GLU A 135 -5.61 11.80 -10.55
N ASP A 136 -6.29 12.94 -10.63
CA ASP A 136 -6.04 13.92 -11.68
C ASP A 136 -4.63 14.53 -11.51
N LEU A 137 -4.01 14.88 -12.65
CA LEU A 137 -2.69 15.54 -12.70
C LEU A 137 -2.77 16.97 -12.18
N ASP A 138 -3.84 17.65 -12.58
CA ASP A 138 -4.03 19.07 -12.33
C ASP A 138 -4.74 19.27 -11.02
N ILE A 139 -4.17 20.13 -10.18
CA ILE A 139 -4.82 20.60 -8.96
C ILE A 139 -5.66 21.82 -9.29
N THR A 140 -6.85 21.90 -8.70
CA THR A 140 -7.69 23.10 -8.83
C THR A 140 -7.02 24.31 -8.17
N PRO A 141 -7.31 25.55 -8.61
CA PRO A 141 -6.74 26.76 -7.99
C PRO A 141 -7.01 26.84 -6.47
N ARG A 142 -8.20 26.42 -6.03
CA ARG A 142 -8.56 26.29 -4.61
C ARG A 142 -7.65 25.30 -3.87
N GLN A 143 -7.33 24.17 -4.51
CA GLN A 143 -6.37 23.19 -3.98
C GLN A 143 -4.96 23.74 -3.89
N ALA A 144 -4.50 24.46 -4.91
CA ALA A 144 -3.20 25.12 -4.90
C ALA A 144 -3.09 26.16 -3.78
N LYS A 145 -4.11 27.01 -3.63
CA LYS A 145 -4.17 28.04 -2.57
C LYS A 145 -4.07 27.41 -1.18
N SER A 146 -4.84 26.38 -0.87
CA SER A 146 -4.78 25.72 0.45
C SER A 146 -3.44 25.03 0.75
N VAL A 147 -2.75 24.52 -0.28
CA VAL A 147 -1.40 23.95 -0.13
C VAL A 147 -0.39 25.05 0.22
N LEU A 148 -0.55 26.25 -0.32
CA LEU A 148 0.31 27.41 -0.05
C LEU A 148 -0.05 28.10 1.27
N GLU A 149 -1.32 28.09 1.66
CA GLU A 149 -1.84 28.66 2.89
C GLU A 149 -1.49 27.80 4.10
N GLY A 150 -0.59 28.32 4.93
CA GLY A 150 -0.22 27.74 6.22
C GLY A 150 1.27 27.88 6.55
N GLY A 151 1.65 27.33 7.71
CA GLY A 151 3.03 27.33 8.17
C GLY A 151 3.97 26.47 7.31
N ARG A 152 5.29 26.66 7.50
CA ARG A 152 6.34 25.93 6.76
C ARG A 152 6.16 24.41 6.85
N PHE A 153 5.79 23.89 8.02
CA PHE A 153 5.55 22.45 8.25
C PHE A 153 4.38 21.90 7.44
N LYS A 154 3.23 22.61 7.41
CA LYS A 154 2.07 22.21 6.60
C LYS A 154 2.46 22.16 5.12
N ARG A 155 3.18 23.17 4.63
CA ARG A 155 3.64 23.22 3.24
C ARG A 155 4.56 22.05 2.90
N LEU A 156 5.49 21.71 3.79
CA LEU A 156 6.37 20.56 3.63
C LEU A 156 5.57 19.26 3.59
N ALA A 157 4.66 19.03 4.54
CA ALA A 157 3.80 17.85 4.58
C ALA A 157 2.95 17.73 3.29
N MET A 158 2.43 18.84 2.78
CA MET A 158 1.64 18.89 1.55
C MET A 158 2.44 18.59 0.29
N THR A 159 3.78 18.52 0.32
CA THR A 159 4.58 18.05 -0.82
C THR A 159 4.39 16.56 -1.10
N LEU A 160 4.03 15.78 -0.08
CA LEU A 160 3.76 14.35 -0.15
C LEU A 160 2.26 14.06 0.00
N LEU A 161 1.63 14.66 1.01
CA LEU A 161 0.23 14.38 1.37
C LEU A 161 -0.77 15.17 0.52
N GLY A 162 -0.37 16.28 -0.08
CA GLY A 162 -1.28 17.18 -0.79
C GLY A 162 -1.90 16.54 -2.04
N PRO A 163 -3.03 17.06 -2.56
CA PRO A 163 -3.76 16.47 -3.68
C PRO A 163 -2.95 16.41 -4.98
N GLY A 164 -3.30 15.43 -5.82
CA GLY A 164 -2.74 15.24 -7.16
C GLY A 164 -1.89 13.98 -7.27
N SER A 165 -1.87 13.39 -8.47
CA SER A 165 -1.20 12.11 -8.72
C SER A 165 0.32 12.18 -8.48
N GLY A 166 0.96 13.30 -8.83
CA GLY A 166 2.41 13.48 -8.63
C GLY A 166 2.83 13.41 -7.17
N ARG A 167 2.05 14.02 -6.27
CA ARG A 167 2.31 13.97 -4.81
C ARG A 167 2.00 12.60 -4.23
N GLY A 168 0.92 11.97 -4.71
CA GLY A 168 0.60 10.58 -4.34
C GLY A 168 1.69 9.60 -4.75
N ALA A 169 2.28 9.77 -5.94
CA ALA A 169 3.42 9.00 -6.39
C ALA A 169 4.64 9.22 -5.49
N ARG A 170 4.96 10.46 -5.10
CA ARG A 170 6.04 10.73 -4.13
C ARG A 170 5.79 10.06 -2.79
N CYS A 171 4.57 10.16 -2.25
CA CYS A 171 4.21 9.53 -0.99
C CYS A 171 4.36 8.00 -1.06
N THR A 172 3.90 7.40 -2.17
CA THR A 172 4.08 5.97 -2.46
C THR A 172 5.56 5.59 -2.47
N LEU A 173 6.38 6.34 -3.20
CA LEU A 173 7.82 6.08 -3.30
C LEU A 173 8.54 6.20 -1.96
N VAL A 174 8.16 7.17 -1.12
CA VAL A 174 8.72 7.33 0.23
C VAL A 174 8.35 6.14 1.11
N LEU A 175 7.09 5.70 1.11
CA LEU A 175 6.67 4.52 1.88
C LEU A 175 7.32 3.24 1.37
N LEU A 176 7.46 3.09 0.04
CA LEU A 176 8.12 1.96 -0.59
C LEU A 176 9.59 1.89 -0.17
N ALA A 177 10.32 3.00 -0.30
CA ALA A 177 11.72 3.09 0.11
C ALA A 177 11.89 2.84 1.61
N GLY A 178 11.03 3.43 2.45
CA GLY A 178 11.03 3.20 3.89
C GLY A 178 10.80 1.74 4.26
N SER A 179 9.92 1.04 3.53
CA SER A 179 9.64 -0.38 3.78
C SER A 179 10.82 -1.26 3.34
N LEU A 180 11.40 -1.00 2.16
CA LEU A 180 12.58 -1.72 1.68
C LEU A 180 13.83 -1.49 2.54
N LEU A 181 13.95 -0.32 3.18
CA LEU A 181 15.05 -0.05 4.11
C LEU A 181 15.04 -1.00 5.33
N LEU A 182 13.88 -1.53 5.72
CA LEU A 182 13.79 -2.53 6.81
C LEU A 182 14.53 -3.82 6.47
N CYS A 183 14.63 -4.17 5.19
CA CYS A 183 15.30 -5.36 4.72
C CYS A 183 16.58 -5.06 3.92
N ALA A 184 17.11 -3.83 3.99
CA ALA A 184 18.28 -3.40 3.22
C ALA A 184 19.52 -4.29 3.35
N PRO A 185 19.87 -4.85 4.53
CA PRO A 185 21.02 -5.75 4.68
C PRO A 185 20.90 -7.05 3.86
N TRP A 186 19.69 -7.44 3.48
CA TRP A 186 19.37 -8.70 2.80
C TRP A 186 18.90 -8.50 1.35
N ILE A 187 19.02 -7.28 0.81
CA ILE A 187 18.78 -7.02 -0.62
C ILE A 187 19.97 -7.62 -1.39
N PRO A 188 19.76 -8.59 -2.32
CA PRO A 188 18.58 -8.69 -3.20
C PRO A 188 17.57 -9.82 -2.91
N ASP A 189 17.76 -10.65 -1.90
CA ASP A 189 17.04 -11.93 -1.75
C ASP A 189 15.70 -11.83 -1.02
N THR A 190 15.16 -10.62 -0.94
CA THR A 190 13.96 -10.36 -0.14
C THR A 190 12.70 -10.42 -1.01
N PRO A 191 11.63 -11.10 -0.54
CA PRO A 191 10.34 -11.11 -1.23
C PRO A 191 9.80 -9.68 -1.42
N ALA A 192 10.10 -8.78 -0.48
CA ALA A 192 9.71 -7.38 -0.55
C ALA A 192 10.23 -6.66 -1.80
N LEU A 193 11.47 -6.93 -2.24
CA LEU A 193 12.02 -6.31 -3.46
C LEU A 193 11.30 -6.81 -4.71
N VAL A 194 11.08 -8.13 -4.82
CA VAL A 194 10.37 -8.73 -5.97
C VAL A 194 8.95 -8.17 -6.05
N VAL A 195 8.24 -8.12 -4.92
CA VAL A 195 6.89 -7.54 -4.83
C VAL A 195 6.92 -6.05 -5.19
N ALA A 196 7.92 -5.29 -4.75
CA ALA A 196 8.06 -3.87 -5.08
C ALA A 196 8.26 -3.65 -6.59
N CYS A 197 9.19 -4.40 -7.20
CA CYS A 197 9.49 -4.30 -8.63
C CYS A 197 8.27 -4.66 -9.48
N HIS A 198 7.63 -5.80 -9.20
CA HIS A 198 6.43 -6.23 -9.93
C HIS A 198 5.27 -5.26 -9.71
N GLY A 199 5.05 -4.84 -8.47
CA GLY A 199 4.02 -3.86 -8.13
C GLY A 199 4.20 -2.53 -8.85
N LEU A 200 5.43 -2.03 -8.97
CA LEU A 200 5.73 -0.81 -9.73
C LEU A 200 5.41 -0.96 -11.23
N MET A 201 5.69 -2.12 -11.83
CA MET A 201 5.29 -2.41 -13.21
C MET A 201 3.77 -2.35 -13.38
N VAL A 202 3.03 -2.96 -12.45
CA VAL A 202 1.57 -2.96 -12.43
C VAL A 202 1.02 -1.54 -12.27
N LEU A 203 1.62 -0.72 -11.40
CA LEU A 203 1.26 0.69 -11.25
C LEU A 203 1.52 1.50 -12.52
N MET A 204 2.64 1.27 -13.20
CA MET A 204 2.96 1.94 -14.47
C MET A 204 1.98 1.56 -15.58
N LEU A 205 1.61 0.27 -15.67
CA LEU A 205 0.58 -0.20 -16.60
C LEU A 205 -0.79 0.43 -16.27
N GLY A 206 -1.18 0.43 -15.00
CA GLY A 206 -2.40 1.07 -14.52
C GLY A 206 -2.46 2.57 -14.84
N ASP A 207 -1.34 3.27 -14.65
CA ASP A 207 -1.22 4.70 -14.94
C ASP A 207 -1.36 4.97 -16.44
N TRP A 208 -0.75 4.14 -17.28
CA TRP A 208 -0.92 4.21 -18.73
C TRP A 208 -2.38 3.95 -19.15
N LEU A 209 -3.02 2.91 -18.60
CA LEU A 209 -4.42 2.57 -18.85
C LEU A 209 -5.36 3.72 -18.47
N ALA A 210 -5.18 4.29 -17.28
CA ALA A 210 -5.99 5.38 -16.76
C ALA A 210 -5.89 6.65 -17.61
N ARG A 211 -4.68 6.96 -18.12
CA ARG A 211 -4.39 8.21 -18.83
C ARG A 211 -4.70 8.17 -20.32
N HIS A 212 -4.62 7.00 -20.95
CA HIS A 212 -4.74 6.85 -22.40
C HIS A 212 -6.06 6.19 -22.83
N PRO A 213 -6.19 4.84 -22.83
CA PRO A 213 -7.37 4.20 -23.38
C PRO A 213 -8.62 4.55 -22.56
N LEU A 214 -8.56 4.48 -21.23
CA LEU A 214 -9.73 4.72 -20.38
C LEU A 214 -10.17 6.18 -20.38
N ARG A 215 -9.29 7.13 -20.67
CA ARG A 215 -9.68 8.54 -20.80
C ARG A 215 -10.66 8.77 -21.96
N ARG A 216 -10.61 7.93 -23.00
CA ARG A 216 -11.52 8.01 -24.15
C ARG A 216 -12.93 7.53 -23.82
N PHE A 217 -13.05 6.54 -22.93
CA PHE A 217 -14.33 5.89 -22.59
C PHE A 217 -14.93 6.36 -21.26
N CYS A 218 -14.08 6.82 -20.33
CA CYS A 218 -14.48 7.24 -18.99
C CYS A 218 -14.09 8.71 -18.77
N HIS A 219 -15.06 9.61 -18.95
CA HIS A 219 -14.82 11.05 -18.83
C HIS A 219 -14.59 11.50 -17.37
N GLY A 220 -15.23 10.84 -16.40
CA GLY A 220 -15.12 11.16 -14.98
C GLY A 220 -13.93 10.48 -14.28
N PRO A 221 -13.25 11.16 -13.34
CA PRO A 221 -12.11 10.58 -12.61
C PRO A 221 -12.50 9.37 -11.76
N VAL A 222 -13.71 9.37 -11.18
CA VAL A 222 -14.24 8.24 -10.41
C VAL A 222 -14.47 7.02 -11.31
N ALA A 223 -15.08 7.22 -12.48
CA ALA A 223 -15.29 6.14 -13.45
C ALA A 223 -13.95 5.57 -13.96
N ARG A 224 -12.98 6.44 -14.30
CA ARG A 224 -11.62 6.01 -14.66
C ARG A 224 -10.98 5.17 -13.56
N ARG A 225 -11.10 5.59 -12.29
CA ARG A 225 -10.57 4.84 -11.14
C ARG A 225 -11.19 3.45 -11.04
N ILE A 226 -12.51 3.36 -11.06
CA ILE A 226 -13.23 2.07 -10.98
C ILE A 226 -12.83 1.16 -12.15
N CYS A 227 -12.83 1.66 -13.39
CA CYS A 227 -12.46 0.88 -14.55
C CYS A 227 -10.99 0.45 -14.53
N THR A 228 -10.07 1.33 -14.11
CA THR A 228 -8.63 0.98 -14.00
C THR A 228 -8.44 -0.15 -12.99
N ILE A 229 -9.05 -0.03 -11.81
CA ILE A 229 -8.98 -1.07 -10.77
C ILE A 229 -9.59 -2.38 -11.28
N ALA A 230 -10.75 -2.33 -11.93
CA ALA A 230 -11.40 -3.51 -12.50
C ALA A 230 -10.51 -4.21 -13.55
N VAL A 231 -9.91 -3.44 -14.47
CA VAL A 231 -9.00 -3.99 -15.49
C VAL A 231 -7.76 -4.62 -14.85
N LEU A 232 -7.16 -3.99 -13.84
CA LEU A 232 -6.02 -4.55 -13.13
C LEU A 232 -6.38 -5.83 -12.34
N ILE A 233 -7.57 -5.88 -11.74
CA ILE A 233 -8.08 -7.09 -11.09
C ILE A 233 -8.25 -8.21 -12.13
N LEU A 234 -8.85 -7.92 -13.29
CA LEU A 234 -9.02 -8.90 -14.35
C LEU A 234 -7.67 -9.38 -14.91
N LEU A 235 -6.71 -8.48 -15.14
CA LEU A 235 -5.35 -8.82 -15.55
C LEU A 235 -4.61 -9.68 -14.51
N GLY A 236 -4.92 -9.49 -13.22
CA GLY A 236 -4.44 -10.33 -12.14
C GLY A 236 -5.07 -11.73 -12.10
N LEU A 237 -6.40 -11.76 -12.17
CA LEU A 237 -7.21 -12.95 -11.91
C LEU A 237 -7.28 -13.89 -13.12
N VAL A 238 -7.45 -13.36 -14.33
CA VAL A 238 -7.66 -14.19 -15.54
C VAL A 238 -6.47 -15.12 -15.81
N PRO A 239 -5.20 -14.65 -15.81
CA PRO A 239 -4.07 -15.56 -15.99
C PRO A 239 -3.98 -16.62 -14.90
N ALA A 240 -4.26 -16.26 -13.65
CA ALA A 240 -4.26 -17.20 -12.52
C ALA A 240 -5.37 -18.27 -12.66
N LEU A 241 -6.57 -17.89 -13.09
CA LEU A 241 -7.65 -18.83 -13.36
C LEU A 241 -7.36 -19.73 -14.57
N CYS A 242 -6.83 -19.18 -15.66
CA CYS A 242 -6.42 -19.95 -16.83
C CYS A 242 -5.32 -20.96 -16.49
N ALA A 243 -4.39 -20.60 -15.60
CA ALA A 243 -3.34 -21.50 -15.13
C ALA A 243 -3.88 -22.75 -14.40
N LEU A 244 -5.13 -22.75 -13.90
CA LEU A 244 -5.75 -23.94 -13.32
C LEU A 244 -6.11 -25.01 -14.36
N PHE A 245 -6.18 -24.64 -15.65
CA PHE A 245 -6.62 -25.52 -16.74
C PHE A 245 -5.50 -25.90 -17.71
N VAL A 246 -4.26 -25.49 -17.41
CA VAL A 246 -3.10 -25.71 -18.28
C VAL A 246 -1.99 -26.32 -17.42
N GLU A 247 -1.18 -27.19 -18.02
CA GLU A 247 -0.07 -27.85 -17.34
C GLU A 247 1.29 -27.46 -17.96
N GLY A 248 2.37 -27.82 -17.29
CA GLY A 248 3.73 -27.66 -17.81
C GLY A 248 4.17 -26.20 -17.93
N SER A 249 4.93 -25.85 -18.97
CA SER A 249 5.53 -24.51 -19.12
C SER A 249 4.51 -23.39 -19.31
N ALA A 250 3.37 -23.67 -19.93
CA ALA A 250 2.34 -22.67 -20.19
C ALA A 250 1.63 -22.22 -18.90
N GLN A 251 1.38 -23.15 -17.97
CA GLN A 251 0.87 -22.82 -16.62
C GLN A 251 1.77 -21.82 -15.92
N ARG A 252 3.08 -22.06 -15.99
CA ARG A 252 4.11 -21.27 -15.31
C ARG A 252 4.17 -19.85 -15.85
N VAL A 253 4.11 -19.70 -17.17
CA VAL A 253 4.08 -18.39 -17.83
C VAL A 253 2.84 -17.61 -17.43
N LEU A 254 1.67 -18.26 -17.37
CA LEU A 254 0.42 -17.61 -16.93
C LEU A 254 0.48 -17.13 -15.48
N ILE A 255 1.06 -17.91 -14.57
CA ILE A 255 1.26 -17.52 -13.17
C ILE A 255 2.27 -16.36 -13.08
N ALA A 256 3.40 -16.44 -13.77
CA ALA A 256 4.44 -15.40 -13.75
C ALA A 256 3.95 -14.04 -14.27
N ILE A 257 3.06 -14.03 -15.27
CA ILE A 257 2.48 -12.80 -15.82
C ILE A 257 1.42 -12.20 -14.89
N SER A 258 0.84 -12.98 -13.97
CA SER A 258 -0.17 -12.47 -13.03
C SER A 258 0.44 -11.42 -12.09
N PRO A 259 -0.09 -10.19 -12.02
CA PRO A 259 0.21 -9.20 -10.99
C PRO A 259 0.21 -9.71 -9.55
N PHE A 260 -0.64 -10.69 -9.23
CA PHE A 260 -0.84 -11.18 -7.86
C PHE A 260 -0.10 -12.49 -7.58
N ALA A 261 -0.08 -13.41 -8.54
CA ALA A 261 0.54 -14.72 -8.35
C ALA A 261 2.02 -14.77 -8.78
N GLY A 262 2.44 -13.88 -9.69
CA GLY A 262 3.80 -13.84 -10.22
C GLY A 262 4.90 -13.64 -9.17
N PRO A 263 4.77 -12.71 -8.21
CA PRO A 263 5.77 -12.53 -7.15
C PRO A 263 5.92 -13.75 -6.26
N ALA A 264 4.80 -14.41 -5.92
CA ALA A 264 4.82 -15.61 -5.10
C ALA A 264 5.50 -16.79 -5.83
N GLU A 265 5.26 -16.92 -7.13
CA GLU A 265 5.91 -17.94 -7.96
C GLU A 265 7.42 -17.70 -8.12
N LEU A 266 7.84 -16.45 -8.30
CA LEU A 266 9.25 -16.09 -8.41
C LEU A 266 10.00 -16.33 -7.10
N VAL A 267 9.40 -15.94 -5.96
CA VAL A 267 9.98 -16.18 -4.64
C VAL A 267 9.98 -17.67 -4.28
N GLY A 268 8.93 -18.42 -4.65
CA GLY A 268 8.80 -19.84 -4.33
C GLY A 268 9.73 -20.77 -5.12
N ARG A 269 10.30 -20.30 -6.24
CA ARG A 269 11.14 -21.13 -7.13
C ARG A 269 12.62 -21.04 -6.89
N SER A 270 13.10 -19.86 -6.54
CA SER A 270 14.53 -19.58 -6.48
C SER A 270 14.87 -19.19 -5.06
N HIS A 271 15.85 -19.88 -4.46
CA HIS A 271 16.40 -19.47 -3.17
C HIS A 271 16.90 -18.01 -3.21
N SER A 272 17.29 -17.51 -4.39
CA SER A 272 17.48 -16.09 -4.68
C SER A 272 16.80 -15.67 -6.01
N PRO A 273 16.07 -14.54 -6.06
CA PRO A 273 15.56 -13.97 -7.31
C PRO A 273 16.67 -13.57 -8.30
N THR A 274 17.94 -13.54 -7.89
CA THR A 274 19.07 -13.27 -8.79
C THR A 274 19.63 -14.52 -9.48
N ASP A 275 19.18 -15.72 -9.08
CA ASP A 275 19.63 -16.99 -9.67
C ASP A 275 18.90 -17.33 -10.98
N ASP A 276 17.75 -16.70 -11.24
CA ASP A 276 16.93 -16.93 -12.42
C ASP A 276 16.89 -15.70 -13.35
N LEU A 277 16.96 -15.94 -14.66
CA LEU A 277 16.75 -14.92 -15.69
C LEU A 277 15.40 -14.21 -15.51
N GLY A 278 14.37 -14.95 -15.10
CA GLY A 278 13.05 -14.39 -14.82
C GLY A 278 13.07 -13.33 -13.73
N GLY A 279 13.82 -13.56 -12.65
CA GLY A 279 13.97 -12.60 -11.57
C GLY A 279 14.75 -11.34 -12.00
N TRP A 280 15.84 -11.49 -12.77
CA TRP A 280 16.55 -10.34 -13.35
C TRP A 280 15.68 -9.47 -14.25
N ILE A 281 14.83 -10.08 -15.08
CA ILE A 281 13.89 -9.33 -15.93
C ILE A 281 12.93 -8.50 -15.07
N VAL A 282 12.38 -9.06 -14.00
CA VAL A 282 11.47 -8.35 -13.09
C VAL A 282 12.19 -7.22 -12.35
N LEU A 283 13.41 -7.44 -11.87
CA LEU A 283 14.20 -6.42 -11.22
C LEU A 283 14.50 -5.24 -12.16
N LEU A 284 14.93 -5.52 -13.40
CA LEU A 284 15.21 -4.51 -14.41
C LEU A 284 13.94 -3.72 -14.81
N ALA A 285 12.84 -4.42 -15.06
CA ALA A 285 11.57 -3.79 -15.40
C ALA A 285 10.99 -2.97 -14.24
N GLY A 286 11.16 -3.44 -13.00
CA GLY A 286 10.83 -2.70 -11.79
C GLY A 286 11.68 -1.44 -11.61
N ALA A 287 12.99 -1.52 -11.85
CA ALA A 287 13.89 -0.38 -11.80
C ALA A 287 13.56 0.68 -12.87
N LEU A 288 13.24 0.24 -14.09
CA LEU A 288 12.77 1.14 -15.14
C LEU A 288 11.44 1.82 -14.76
N SER A 289 10.51 1.06 -14.19
CA SER A 289 9.22 1.56 -13.69
C SER A 289 9.40 2.59 -12.58
N LEU A 290 10.34 2.35 -11.66
CA LEU A 290 10.74 3.29 -10.62
C LEU A 290 11.26 4.61 -11.20
N LEU A 291 12.18 4.54 -12.17
CA LEU A 291 12.75 5.72 -12.83
C LEU A 291 11.68 6.54 -13.56
N LEU A 292 10.78 5.88 -14.28
CA LEU A 292 9.66 6.53 -14.96
C LEU A 292 8.70 7.19 -13.97
N LEU A 293 8.37 6.52 -12.87
CA LEU A 293 7.51 7.06 -11.83
C LEU A 293 8.16 8.24 -11.11
N LEU A 294 9.48 8.19 -10.85
CA LEU A 294 10.26 9.30 -10.31
C LEU A 294 10.31 10.50 -11.24
N ALA A 295 10.55 10.28 -12.53
CA ALA A 295 10.54 11.34 -13.54
C ALA A 295 9.18 12.04 -13.58
N ARG A 296 8.08 11.27 -13.60
CA ARG A 296 6.71 11.80 -13.55
C ARG A 296 6.42 12.53 -12.25
N ALA A 297 6.82 11.98 -11.11
CA ALA A 297 6.65 12.61 -9.82
C ALA A 297 7.35 13.98 -9.74
N ARG A 298 8.39 14.22 -10.53
CA ARG A 298 9.08 15.52 -10.64
C ARG A 298 8.35 16.50 -11.58
N THR A 299 7.80 16.03 -12.69
CA THR A 299 7.16 16.91 -13.70
C THR A 299 5.75 17.34 -13.32
N VAL A 300 5.02 16.53 -12.55
CA VAL A 300 3.64 16.81 -12.15
C VAL A 300 3.60 17.79 -10.97
N GLY A 301 3.12 19.00 -11.22
CA GLY A 301 3.00 20.08 -10.22
C GLY A 301 3.56 21.45 -10.64
N GLN A 302 4.12 21.56 -11.85
CA GLN A 302 4.62 22.84 -12.41
C GLN A 302 3.61 23.52 -13.37
N GLY A 303 2.40 22.96 -13.51
CA GLY A 303 1.31 23.51 -14.34
C GLY A 303 0.69 24.77 -13.72
N HIS A 304 1.27 25.92 -14.05
CA HIS A 304 0.71 27.27 -14.12
C HIS A 304 -0.65 27.50 -13.40
N ALA A 305 -0.57 27.85 -12.11
CA ALA A 305 -1.59 28.69 -11.49
C ALA A 305 -1.42 30.14 -12.00
N ARG A 306 -1.84 30.39 -13.24
CA ARG A 306 -2.03 31.74 -13.80
C ARG A 306 -3.51 32.09 -13.90
N VAL A 307 -4.30 31.69 -12.91
CA VAL A 307 -5.64 32.25 -12.71
C VAL A 307 -5.81 32.41 -11.21
N LEU A 308 -5.77 33.67 -10.76
CA LEU A 308 -6.14 34.06 -9.41
C LEU A 308 -7.62 33.71 -9.23
N ALA A 309 -7.90 32.54 -8.67
CA ALA A 309 -9.27 32.21 -8.32
C ALA A 309 -9.73 33.13 -7.20
N THR A 310 -10.74 33.95 -7.49
CA THR A 310 -11.40 34.82 -6.52
C THR A 310 -12.25 33.96 -5.57
N ALA A 311 -12.58 34.49 -4.39
CA ALA A 311 -13.41 33.78 -3.41
C ALA A 311 -14.81 33.40 -3.98
N GLU A 312 -15.21 34.04 -5.08
CA GLU A 312 -16.49 33.88 -5.75
C GLU A 312 -16.50 32.81 -6.87
N ASP A 313 -15.34 32.29 -7.29
CA ASP A 313 -15.29 31.32 -8.39
C ASP A 313 -15.97 30.02 -8.00
N GLY A 314 -17.20 29.81 -8.46
CA GLY A 314 -17.98 28.59 -8.26
C GLY A 314 -17.26 27.32 -8.71
N ASN A 315 -17.68 26.18 -8.17
CA ASN A 315 -17.15 24.89 -8.61
C ASN A 315 -17.60 24.68 -10.07
N PRO A 316 -16.71 24.48 -11.06
CA PRO A 316 -17.10 24.33 -12.47
C PRO A 316 -17.86 23.03 -12.77
N ARG A 317 -18.34 22.33 -11.74
CA ARG A 317 -19.11 21.08 -11.79
C ARG A 317 -20.34 21.10 -10.88
N SER A 318 -20.81 22.27 -10.46
CA SER A 318 -22.19 22.44 -9.97
C SER A 318 -23.09 22.84 -11.12
#